data_AF-T1HFE0-F1
#
_entry.id   AF-T1HFE0-F1
#
_cell.length_a   1.000
_cell.length_b   1.000
_cell.length_c   1.000
_cell.angle_alpha   90.00
_cell.angle_beta   90.00
_cell.angle_gamma   90.00
#
_symmetry.space_group_name_H-M   'P 1'
#
loop_
_entity.id
_entity.type
_entity.pdbx_description
1 polymer ?
#
loop_
_entity_poly.entity_id
_entity_poly.type
_entity_poly.pdbx_seq_one_letter_code
_entity_poly.pdbx_strand_id
1 'polypeptide(L)'
;MSEINQKIIETDEFYEKMLFKEALRTGFFEMQSARDKYREMTSNIQMHEELVMAFIRIQALLMSPICPHVAEHVFSLIREETNILDSKWPVAGEVDTYLIKSSAYLMDTAHRFRIQVKALRQNKGKDSKVKLGNGPFKATIYIAKSYPLWQGLILNKLKEMYEVSRISILQSSKFCRNMGTMWEYVYRECCLELSVTSRMKKYIRRD
;
A
#
# COMPACT_ATOMS: atom_id res chain seq x y z
N MET A 1 6.01 -1.65 -13.20
CA MET A 1 5.98 -0.57 -14.20
C MET A 1 5.08 0.58 -13.76
N SER A 2 3.82 0.32 -13.37
CA SER A 2 2.85 1.38 -13.02
C SER A 2 3.32 2.35 -11.92
N GLU A 3 4.03 1.86 -10.89
CA GLU A 3 4.62 2.74 -9.86
C GLU A 3 5.70 3.69 -10.44
N ILE A 4 6.50 3.23 -11.40
CA ILE A 4 7.52 4.06 -12.08
C ILE A 4 6.82 5.14 -12.91
N ASN A 5 5.81 4.76 -13.69
CA ASN A 5 5.03 5.70 -14.50
C ASN A 5 4.38 6.79 -13.64
N GLN A 6 3.81 6.42 -12.48
CA GLN A 6 3.25 7.39 -11.55
C GLN A 6 4.31 8.39 -11.05
N LYS A 7 5.52 7.92 -10.72
CA LYS A 7 6.59 8.78 -10.24
C LYS A 7 7.11 9.73 -11.31
N ILE A 8 7.16 9.31 -12.58
CA ILE A 8 7.51 10.21 -13.68
C ILE A 8 6.56 11.40 -13.73
N ILE A 9 5.24 11.14 -13.69
CA ILE A 9 4.21 12.19 -13.74
C ILE A 9 4.35 13.14 -12.53
N GLU A 10 4.47 12.59 -11.33
CA GLU A 10 4.63 13.39 -10.11
C GLU A 10 5.90 14.25 -10.16
N THR A 11 7.02 13.68 -10.60
CA THR A 11 8.29 14.39 -10.72
C THR A 11 8.23 15.49 -11.78
N ASP A 12 7.59 15.24 -12.92
CA ASP A 12 7.37 16.23 -13.98
C ASP A 12 6.58 17.44 -13.46
N GLU A 13 5.46 17.19 -12.77
CA GLU A 13 4.66 18.26 -12.15
C GLU A 13 5.46 19.07 -11.12
N PHE A 14 6.37 18.45 -10.38
CA PHE A 14 7.22 19.16 -9.42
C PHE A 14 8.30 19.99 -10.09
N TYR A 15 8.84 19.54 -11.22
CA TYR A 15 9.76 20.32 -12.02
C TYR A 15 9.06 21.52 -12.66
N GLU A 16 7.84 21.36 -13.18
CA GLU A 16 7.03 22.48 -13.69
C GLU A 16 6.73 23.53 -12.61
N LYS A 17 6.44 23.08 -11.38
CA LYS A 17 6.20 23.96 -10.22
C LYS A 17 7.48 24.50 -9.57
N MET A 18 8.66 24.19 -10.13
CA MET A 18 9.98 24.56 -9.59
C MET A 18 10.24 24.08 -8.14
N LEU A 19 9.59 23.00 -7.72
CA LEU A 19 9.74 22.39 -6.39
C LEU A 19 10.83 21.32 -6.38
N PHE A 20 12.09 21.74 -6.55
CA PHE A 20 13.23 20.83 -6.71
C PHE A 20 13.42 19.83 -5.56
N LYS A 21 13.04 20.20 -4.33
CA LYS A 21 13.12 19.31 -3.17
C LYS A 21 12.16 18.12 -3.30
N GLU A 22 10.91 18.36 -3.71
CA GLU A 22 9.91 17.31 -3.88
C GLU A 22 10.15 16.52 -5.18
N ALA A 23 10.68 17.18 -6.22
CA ALA A 23 11.16 16.51 -7.42
C ALA A 23 12.27 15.49 -7.11
N LEU A 24 13.26 15.85 -6.28
CA LEU A 24 14.31 14.92 -5.84
C LEU A 24 13.75 13.78 -4.96
N ARG A 25 12.80 14.10 -4.07
CA ARG A 25 12.14 13.11 -3.23
C ARG A 25 11.43 12.05 -4.06
N THR A 26 10.59 12.45 -5.00
CA THR A 26 9.82 11.54 -5.85
C THR A 26 10.68 10.85 -6.91
N GLY A 27 11.50 11.64 -7.61
CA GLY A 27 12.31 11.19 -8.73
C GLY A 27 13.52 10.34 -8.35
N PHE A 28 14.01 10.42 -7.10
CA PHE A 28 15.12 9.59 -6.62
C PHE A 28 14.72 8.70 -5.44
N PHE A 29 14.40 9.27 -4.28
CA PHE A 29 14.21 8.47 -3.06
C PHE A 29 13.02 7.50 -3.12
N GLU A 30 11.86 7.98 -3.58
CA GLU A 30 10.67 7.15 -3.67
C GLU A 30 10.76 6.15 -4.84
N MET A 31 11.41 6.55 -5.94
CA MET A 31 11.65 5.65 -7.06
C MET A 31 12.64 4.51 -6.71
N GLN A 32 13.72 4.80 -5.99
CA GLN A 32 14.62 3.79 -5.44
C GLN A 32 13.89 2.85 -4.45
N SER A 33 13.02 3.42 -3.61
CA SER A 33 12.19 2.63 -2.69
C SER A 33 11.25 1.68 -3.44
N ALA A 34 10.68 2.10 -4.57
CA ALA A 34 9.85 1.25 -5.42
C ALA A 34 10.66 0.08 -6.04
N ARG A 35 11.90 0.33 -6.47
CA ARG A 35 12.81 -0.73 -6.93
C ARG A 35 13.12 -1.72 -5.81
N ASP A 36 13.44 -1.23 -4.61
CA ASP A 36 13.79 -2.09 -3.49
C ASP A 36 12.61 -2.98 -3.04
N LYS A 37 11.39 -2.43 -3.08
CA LYS A 37 10.15 -3.22 -2.91
C LYS A 37 10.03 -4.31 -3.96
N TYR A 38 10.26 -3.99 -5.23
CA TYR A 38 10.21 -4.98 -6.31
C TYR A 38 11.26 -6.08 -6.09
N ARG A 39 12.49 -5.72 -5.70
CA ARG A 39 13.55 -6.68 -5.39
C ARG A 39 13.17 -7.62 -4.23
N GLU A 40 12.58 -7.09 -3.15
CA GLU A 40 12.18 -7.91 -1.99
C GLU A 40 11.09 -8.92 -2.38
N MET A 41 10.09 -8.48 -3.15
CA MET A 41 8.98 -9.32 -3.62
C MET A 41 9.41 -10.40 -4.60
N THR A 42 10.41 -10.08 -5.41
CA THR A 42 10.96 -10.99 -6.43
C THR A 42 12.18 -11.74 -5.89
N SER A 43 12.43 -11.78 -4.58
CA SER A 43 13.62 -12.46 -4.04
C SER A 43 13.75 -13.94 -4.44
N ASN A 44 12.64 -14.62 -4.75
CA ASN A 44 12.62 -16.01 -5.18
C ASN A 44 12.65 -16.22 -6.71
N ILE A 45 12.39 -15.17 -7.50
CA ILE A 45 12.24 -15.24 -8.96
C ILE A 45 13.14 -14.15 -9.55
N GLN A 46 13.99 -14.43 -10.53
CA GLN A 46 14.89 -13.39 -11.05
C GLN A 46 14.10 -12.16 -11.56
N MET A 47 14.60 -10.95 -11.30
CA MET A 47 13.99 -9.70 -11.77
C MET A 47 14.03 -9.62 -13.30
N HIS A 48 12.97 -9.08 -13.90
CA HIS A 48 12.91 -8.91 -15.35
C HIS A 48 13.94 -7.87 -15.82
N GLU A 49 14.89 -8.30 -16.65
CA GLU A 49 16.02 -7.48 -17.10
C GLU A 49 15.58 -6.17 -17.76
N GLU A 50 14.63 -6.25 -18.69
CA GLU A 50 14.15 -5.08 -19.43
C GLU A 50 13.53 -4.02 -18.50
N LEU A 51 12.87 -4.44 -17.42
CA LEU A 51 12.25 -3.53 -16.46
C LEU A 51 13.34 -2.81 -15.64
N VAL A 52 14.41 -3.52 -15.30
CA VAL A 52 15.55 -2.96 -14.58
C VAL A 52 16.30 -1.98 -15.47
N MET A 53 16.54 -2.33 -16.72
CA MET A 53 17.20 -1.44 -17.68
C MET A 53 16.36 -0.19 -17.94
N ALA A 54 15.04 -0.33 -18.12
CA ALA A 54 14.13 0.81 -18.22
C ALA A 54 14.16 1.69 -16.97
N PHE A 55 14.18 1.10 -15.77
CA PHE A 55 14.30 1.84 -14.51
C PHE A 55 15.61 2.65 -14.45
N ILE A 56 16.75 2.06 -14.80
CA ILE A 56 18.04 2.76 -14.74
C ILE A 56 18.05 3.94 -15.72
N ARG A 57 17.53 3.75 -16.94
CA ARG A 57 17.38 4.81 -17.96
C ARG A 57 16.54 5.97 -17.43
N ILE A 58 15.33 5.68 -16.97
CA ILE A 58 14.40 6.69 -16.44
C ILE A 58 15.01 7.40 -15.23
N GLN A 59 15.67 6.68 -14.34
CA GLN A 59 16.32 7.25 -13.16
C GLN A 59 17.43 8.24 -13.52
N ALA A 60 18.24 7.92 -14.51
CA ALA A 60 19.29 8.82 -14.98
C ALA A 60 18.68 10.06 -15.65
N LEU A 61 17.63 9.91 -16.48
CA LEU A 61 16.91 11.03 -17.08
C LEU A 61 16.32 11.99 -16.04
N LEU A 62 15.58 11.47 -15.05
CA LEU A 62 14.99 12.30 -14.00
C LEU A 62 16.05 13.02 -13.15
N MET A 63 17.26 12.46 -13.05
CA MET A 63 18.35 13.01 -12.24
C MET A 63 19.24 13.98 -13.03
N SER A 64 19.11 14.03 -14.36
CA SER A 64 19.89 14.90 -15.27
C SER A 64 19.89 16.38 -14.84
N PRO A 65 18.75 17.00 -14.45
CA PRO A 65 18.72 18.42 -14.09
C PRO A 65 19.47 18.76 -12.78
N ILE A 66 19.71 17.78 -11.90
CA ILE A 66 20.34 17.98 -10.59
C ILE A 66 21.82 17.56 -10.64
N CYS A 67 22.09 16.37 -11.18
CA CYS A 67 23.42 15.75 -11.20
C CYS A 67 23.79 15.28 -12.62
N PRO A 68 24.07 16.19 -13.56
CA PRO A 68 24.31 15.84 -14.97
C PRO A 68 25.53 14.93 -15.16
N HIS A 69 26.63 15.16 -14.43
CA HIS A 69 27.84 14.34 -14.52
C HIS A 69 27.62 12.87 -14.15
N VAL A 70 26.81 12.62 -13.11
CA VAL A 70 26.50 11.27 -12.65
C VAL A 70 25.56 10.60 -13.65
N ALA A 71 24.56 11.33 -14.13
CA ALA A 71 23.59 10.82 -15.07
C ALA A 71 24.24 10.45 -16.42
N GLU A 72 25.18 11.27 -16.92
CA GLU A 72 26.00 10.99 -18.10
C GLU A 72 26.88 9.74 -17.90
N HIS A 73 27.53 9.62 -16.73
CA HIS A 73 28.33 8.44 -16.42
C HIS A 73 27.47 7.15 -16.40
N VAL A 74 26.24 7.23 -15.89
CA VAL A 74 25.30 6.10 -15.90
C VAL A 74 24.85 5.75 -17.33
N PHE A 75 24.58 6.73 -18.19
CA PHE A 75 24.27 6.50 -19.61
C PHE A 75 25.43 5.80 -20.34
N SER A 76 26.66 6.23 -20.09
CA SER A 76 27.86 5.59 -20.62
C SER A 76 27.98 4.12 -20.19
N LEU A 77 27.60 3.79 -18.94
CA LEU A 77 27.59 2.42 -18.44
C LEU A 77 26.52 1.54 -19.12
N ILE A 78 25.37 2.10 -19.48
CA ILE A 78 24.30 1.41 -20.22
C ILE A 78 24.68 1.24 -21.70
N ARG A 79 25.78 1.87 -22.15
CA ARG A 79 26.24 1.90 -23.55
C ARG A 79 25.22 2.51 -24.50
N GLU A 80 24.55 3.57 -24.06
CA GLU A 80 23.74 4.36 -24.98
C GLU A 80 24.65 5.22 -25.86
N GLU A 81 24.32 5.28 -27.16
CA GLU A 81 25.11 6.02 -28.15
C GLU A 81 24.90 7.54 -28.06
N THR A 82 23.84 7.97 -27.39
CA THR A 82 23.45 9.39 -27.26
C THR A 82 23.85 9.95 -25.90
N ASN A 83 24.33 11.20 -25.90
CA ASN A 83 24.55 11.95 -24.67
C ASN A 83 23.22 12.19 -23.94
N ILE A 84 23.28 12.35 -22.62
CA ILE A 84 22.06 12.60 -21.85
C ILE A 84 21.41 13.96 -22.20
N LEU A 85 22.21 14.92 -22.66
CA LEU A 85 21.72 16.26 -23.01
C LEU A 85 20.85 16.25 -24.27
N ASP A 86 21.07 15.29 -25.18
CA ASP A 86 20.28 15.14 -26.41
C ASP A 86 19.03 14.26 -26.19
N SER A 87 18.95 13.61 -25.02
CA SER A 87 17.85 12.72 -24.68
C SER A 87 16.60 13.51 -24.27
N LYS A 88 15.43 12.98 -24.62
CA LYS A 88 14.13 13.58 -24.28
C LYS A 88 13.69 13.14 -22.89
N TRP A 89 12.87 13.98 -22.26
CA TRP A 89 12.20 13.64 -21.02
C TRP A 89 11.38 12.34 -21.16
N PRO A 90 11.41 11.43 -20.17
CA PRO A 90 10.76 10.13 -20.29
C PRO A 90 9.23 10.30 -20.33
N VAL A 91 8.59 9.60 -21.27
CA VAL A 91 7.14 9.57 -21.40
C VAL A 91 6.58 8.51 -20.46
N ALA A 92 5.70 8.92 -19.53
CA ALA A 92 5.01 7.99 -18.65
C ALA A 92 3.98 7.15 -19.43
N GLY A 93 4.00 5.83 -19.24
CA GLY A 93 2.94 4.94 -19.73
C GLY A 93 1.70 4.95 -18.84
N GLU A 94 0.74 4.07 -19.13
CA GLU A 94 -0.49 3.95 -18.33
C GLU A 94 -0.19 3.61 -16.86
N VAL A 95 -0.95 4.26 -15.96
CA VAL A 95 -0.85 4.08 -14.51
C VAL A 95 -2.10 3.37 -14.01
N ASP A 96 -1.94 2.10 -13.63
CA ASP A 96 -3.01 1.37 -12.94
C ASP A 96 -2.98 1.67 -11.43
N THR A 97 -3.88 2.56 -11.00
CA THR A 97 -4.03 2.93 -9.59
C THR A 97 -4.54 1.77 -8.72
N TYR A 98 -5.28 0.82 -9.29
CA TYR A 98 -5.77 -0.35 -8.54
C TYR A 98 -4.61 -1.27 -8.18
N LEU A 99 -3.71 -1.53 -9.13
CA LEU A 99 -2.53 -2.35 -8.91
C LEU A 99 -1.63 -1.76 -7.81
N ILE A 100 -1.40 -0.45 -7.83
CA ILE A 100 -0.58 0.25 -6.82
C ILE A 100 -1.22 0.20 -5.43
N LYS A 101 -2.55 0.36 -5.35
CA LYS A 101 -3.27 0.22 -4.07
C LYS A 101 -3.20 -1.22 -3.56
N SER A 102 -3.30 -2.20 -4.46
CA SER A 102 -3.21 -3.62 -4.10
C SER A 102 -1.80 -3.99 -3.61
N SER A 103 -0.73 -3.47 -4.23
CA SER A 103 0.65 -3.69 -3.80
C SER A 103 0.90 -3.08 -2.42
N ALA A 104 0.41 -1.85 -2.20
CA ALA A 104 0.50 -1.17 -0.90
C ALA A 104 -0.22 -1.95 0.21
N TYR A 105 -1.43 -2.44 -0.07
CA TYR A 105 -2.19 -3.26 0.87
C TYR A 105 -1.44 -4.55 1.25
N LEU A 106 -0.84 -5.23 0.27
CA LEU A 106 -0.07 -6.45 0.50
C LEU A 106 1.14 -6.17 1.40
N MET A 107 1.89 -5.09 1.12
CA MET A 107 3.06 -4.70 1.89
C MET A 107 2.71 -4.34 3.35
N ASP A 108 1.65 -3.55 3.57
CA ASP A 108 1.19 -3.21 4.91
C ASP A 108 0.76 -4.47 5.67
N THR A 109 0.00 -5.36 5.02
CA THR A 109 -0.45 -6.61 5.63
C THR A 109 0.74 -7.51 6.02
N ALA A 110 1.73 -7.65 5.14
CA ALA A 110 2.96 -8.40 5.43
C ALA A 110 3.74 -7.80 6.60
N HIS A 111 3.84 -6.47 6.67
CA HIS A 111 4.47 -5.76 7.77
C HIS A 111 3.75 -6.01 9.10
N ARG A 112 2.41 -5.92 9.12
CA ARG A 112 1.57 -6.21 10.29
C ARG A 112 1.78 -7.63 10.79
N PHE A 113 1.86 -8.61 9.89
CA PHE A 113 2.18 -9.98 10.28
C PHE A 113 3.57 -10.12 10.91
N ARG A 114 4.60 -9.48 10.33
CA ARG A 114 5.96 -9.50 10.89
C ARG A 114 5.99 -8.92 12.31
N ILE A 115 5.28 -7.82 12.56
CA ILE A 115 5.15 -7.23 13.90
C ILE A 115 4.46 -8.19 14.87
N GLN A 116 3.33 -8.77 14.47
CA GLN A 116 2.57 -9.69 15.32
C GLN A 116 3.40 -10.93 15.69
N VAL A 117 4.11 -11.52 14.71
CA VAL A 117 5.01 -12.66 14.96
C VAL A 117 6.11 -12.28 15.94
N LYS A 118 6.72 -11.08 15.80
CA LYS A 118 7.74 -10.60 16.73
C LYS A 118 7.18 -10.44 18.15
N ALA A 119 5.98 -9.87 18.30
CA ALA A 119 5.32 -9.72 19.60
C ALA A 119 5.04 -11.08 20.26
N LEU A 120 4.54 -12.06 19.49
CA LEU A 120 4.27 -13.41 19.99
C LEU A 120 5.55 -14.18 20.39
N ARG A 121 6.69 -13.90 19.75
CA ARG A 121 8.00 -14.48 20.10
C ARG A 121 8.63 -13.82 21.34
N GLN A 122 8.37 -12.53 21.57
CA GLN A 122 8.97 -11.76 22.66
C GLN A 122 8.23 -11.86 24.00
N ASN A 123 6.96 -12.28 24.01
CA ASN A 123 6.18 -12.44 25.24
C ASN A 123 6.70 -13.60 26.13
N LYS A 124 7.69 -13.29 26.98
CA LYS A 124 8.20 -14.12 28.09
C LYS A 124 7.38 -13.94 29.40
N GLY A 125 6.13 -13.47 29.33
CA GLY A 125 5.24 -13.31 30.48
C GLY A 125 4.44 -14.58 30.79
N LYS A 126 4.22 -14.86 32.08
CA LYS A 126 3.77 -16.14 32.65
C LYS A 126 2.35 -16.65 32.30
N ASP A 127 1.56 -16.00 31.43
CA ASP A 127 0.13 -16.38 31.31
C ASP A 127 -0.52 -16.27 29.90
N SER A 128 0.24 -16.40 28.82
CA SER A 128 -0.34 -16.46 27.46
C SER A 128 -0.23 -17.87 26.87
N LYS A 129 -1.39 -18.52 26.66
CA LYS A 129 -1.54 -19.88 26.09
C LYS A 129 -1.08 -20.05 24.63
N VAL A 130 -0.53 -19.01 24.00
CA VAL A 130 -0.06 -19.04 22.60
C VAL A 130 1.36 -18.50 22.55
N LYS A 131 2.32 -19.33 22.95
CA LYS A 131 3.75 -19.07 22.73
C LYS A 131 4.15 -19.68 21.40
N LEU A 132 4.75 -18.87 20.53
CA LEU A 132 5.30 -19.39 19.29
C LEU A 132 6.69 -19.97 19.56
N GLY A 133 6.77 -21.29 19.73
CA GLY A 133 8.04 -22.01 19.84
C GLY A 133 8.88 -21.87 18.56
N ASN A 134 10.17 -22.23 18.63
CA ASN A 134 11.13 -22.12 17.52
C ASN A 134 10.88 -23.12 16.35
N GLY A 135 9.71 -23.76 16.29
CA GLY A 135 9.33 -24.73 15.27
C GLY A 135 8.58 -24.12 14.07
N PRO A 136 8.21 -24.93 13.07
CA PRO A 136 7.43 -24.46 11.93
C PRO A 136 6.08 -23.91 12.38
N PHE A 137 5.79 -22.65 12.04
CA PHE A 137 4.55 -21.98 12.38
C PHE A 137 3.52 -22.18 11.26
N LYS A 138 2.32 -22.64 11.63
CA LYS A 138 1.16 -22.66 10.74
C LYS A 138 0.32 -21.41 10.98
N ALA A 139 0.28 -20.53 9.99
CA ALA A 139 -0.60 -19.36 9.98
C ALA A 139 -1.90 -19.69 9.22
N THR A 140 -3.04 -19.15 9.68
CA THR A 140 -4.30 -19.17 8.92
C THR A 140 -4.78 -17.74 8.76
N ILE A 141 -4.93 -17.30 7.52
CA ILE A 141 -5.35 -15.94 7.17
C ILE A 141 -6.83 -15.99 6.78
N TYR A 142 -7.64 -15.13 7.40
CA TYR A 142 -9.06 -14.98 7.07
C TYR A 142 -9.27 -13.65 6.35
N ILE A 143 -9.92 -13.70 5.19
CA ILE A 143 -10.25 -12.54 4.37
C ILE A 143 -11.77 -12.44 4.29
N ALA A 144 -12.33 -11.33 4.76
CA ALA A 144 -13.76 -11.06 4.63
C ALA A 144 -14.05 -10.58 3.20
N LYS A 145 -15.00 -11.23 2.51
CA LYS A 145 -15.44 -10.83 1.16
C LYS A 145 -16.31 -9.56 1.19
N SER A 146 -17.06 -9.39 2.25
CA SER A 146 -17.94 -8.25 2.49
C SER A 146 -17.72 -7.72 3.91
N TYR A 147 -18.06 -6.44 4.09
CA TYR A 147 -18.10 -5.85 5.42
C TYR A 147 -19.21 -6.52 6.25
N PRO A 148 -18.98 -6.76 7.55
CA PRO A 148 -20.05 -7.09 8.50
C PRO A 148 -21.17 -6.04 8.43
N LEU A 149 -22.41 -6.45 8.70
CA LEU A 149 -23.60 -5.60 8.51
C LEU A 149 -23.46 -4.22 9.17
N TRP A 150 -23.00 -4.19 10.42
CA TRP A 150 -22.81 -2.94 11.17
C TRP A 150 -21.76 -2.01 10.54
N GLN A 151 -20.66 -2.56 9.99
CA GLN A 151 -19.66 -1.77 9.28
C GLN A 151 -20.20 -1.27 7.94
N GLY A 152 -20.97 -2.10 7.23
CA GLY A 152 -21.65 -1.72 5.99
C GLY A 152 -22.60 -0.56 6.19
N LEU A 153 -23.43 -0.59 7.24
CA LEU A 153 -24.35 0.51 7.59
C LEU A 153 -23.60 1.81 7.88
N ILE A 154 -22.50 1.73 8.63
CA ILE A 154 -21.66 2.89 8.94
C ILE A 154 -21.02 3.45 7.66
N LEU A 155 -20.48 2.59 6.80
CA LEU A 155 -19.84 3.00 5.54
C LEU A 155 -20.85 3.66 4.58
N ASN A 156 -22.08 3.13 4.51
CA ASN A 156 -23.14 3.74 3.71
C ASN A 156 -23.51 5.14 4.23
N LYS A 157 -23.63 5.30 5.55
CA LYS A 157 -23.86 6.62 6.15
C LYS A 157 -22.69 7.57 5.95
N LEU A 158 -21.45 7.09 6.06
CA LEU A 158 -20.26 7.88 5.74
C LEU A 158 -20.27 8.32 4.28
N LYS A 159 -20.67 7.44 3.36
CA LYS A 159 -20.80 7.76 1.93
C LYS A 159 -21.85 8.84 1.69
N GLU A 160 -23.04 8.71 2.28
CA GLU A 160 -24.10 9.74 2.20
C GLU A 160 -23.60 11.10 2.72
N MET A 161 -22.94 11.13 3.88
CA MET A 161 -22.40 12.36 4.45
C MET A 161 -21.28 12.97 3.61
N TYR A 162 -20.45 12.14 2.97
CA TYR A 162 -19.40 12.59 2.08
C TYR A 162 -19.95 13.23 0.80
N GLU A 163 -20.99 12.65 0.21
CA GLU A 163 -21.65 13.19 -0.98
C GLU A 163 -22.35 14.53 -0.71
N VAL A 164 -23.01 14.66 0.45
CA VAL A 164 -23.74 15.86 0.84
C VAL A 164 -22.82 17.01 1.25
N SER A 165 -21.74 16.74 1.98
CA SER A 165 -20.90 17.81 2.55
C SER A 165 -19.56 18.02 1.86
N ARG A 166 -19.12 17.13 0.95
CA ARG A 166 -17.83 17.06 0.21
C ARG A 166 -16.53 17.24 1.01
N ILE A 167 -16.54 17.89 2.17
CA ILE A 167 -15.38 18.32 2.94
C ILE A 167 -15.84 18.52 4.39
N SER A 168 -15.88 17.46 5.21
CA SER A 168 -15.65 17.48 6.68
C SER A 168 -16.18 16.24 7.42
N ILE A 169 -15.63 15.06 7.10
CA ILE A 169 -15.81 13.86 7.95
C ILE A 169 -15.03 14.01 9.29
N LEU A 170 -14.19 15.04 9.41
CA LEU A 170 -13.23 15.24 10.50
C LEU A 170 -13.82 15.69 11.83
N GLN A 171 -15.10 16.07 11.91
CA GLN A 171 -15.71 16.31 13.22
C GLN A 171 -16.20 15.00 13.82
N SER A 172 -15.28 14.27 14.45
CA SER A 172 -15.57 13.05 15.23
C SER A 172 -16.73 13.27 16.20
N SER A 173 -16.92 14.48 16.72
CA SER A 173 -18.03 14.83 17.62
C SER A 173 -19.42 14.87 16.96
N LYS A 174 -19.53 15.25 15.68
CA LYS A 174 -20.80 15.22 14.93
C LYS A 174 -21.09 13.79 14.46
N PHE A 175 -20.04 13.09 14.04
CA PHE A 175 -20.11 11.68 13.65
C PHE A 175 -20.55 10.78 14.82
N CYS A 176 -19.92 10.89 15.99
CA CYS A 176 -20.28 10.10 17.18
C CYS A 176 -21.69 10.38 17.67
N ARG A 177 -22.19 11.63 17.56
CA ARG A 177 -23.58 11.97 17.92
C ARG A 177 -24.59 11.30 16.99
N ASN A 178 -24.35 11.32 15.68
CA ASN A 178 -25.20 10.64 14.71
C ASN A 178 -25.09 9.11 14.80
N MET A 179 -23.95 8.58 15.27
CA MET A 179 -23.80 7.15 15.56
C MET A 179 -24.53 6.72 16.83
N GLY A 180 -24.61 7.56 17.87
CA GLY A 180 -25.22 7.22 19.15
C GLY A 180 -26.64 6.68 19.03
N THR A 181 -27.46 7.27 18.15
CA THR A 181 -28.82 6.80 17.84
C THR A 181 -28.83 5.51 16.99
N MET A 182 -27.76 5.26 16.24
CA MET A 182 -27.60 4.08 15.39
C MET A 182 -27.06 2.86 16.18
N TRP A 183 -26.30 3.08 17.27
CA TRP A 183 -25.76 2.00 18.11
C TRP A 183 -26.85 1.10 18.69
N GLU A 184 -28.01 1.64 19.09
CA GLU A 184 -29.14 0.83 19.54
C GLU A 184 -29.71 -0.07 18.44
N TYR A 185 -29.78 0.45 17.20
CA TYR A 185 -30.25 -0.30 16.03
C TYR A 185 -29.24 -1.39 15.60
N VAL A 186 -27.96 -1.03 15.58
CA VAL A 186 -26.84 -1.94 15.29
C VAL A 186 -26.72 -3.02 16.35
N TYR A 187 -26.89 -2.70 17.63
CA TYR A 187 -26.84 -3.69 18.72
C TYR A 187 -27.99 -4.71 18.59
N ARG A 188 -29.19 -4.26 18.19
CA ARG A 188 -30.34 -5.13 17.95
C ARG A 188 -30.11 -6.11 16.78
N GLU A 189 -29.63 -5.61 15.65
CA GLU A 189 -29.30 -6.40 14.45
C GLU A 189 -28.11 -7.35 14.70
N CYS A 190 -27.08 -6.89 15.40
CA CYS A 190 -25.88 -7.68 15.69
C CYS A 190 -26.15 -8.78 16.74
N CYS A 191 -27.04 -8.53 17.72
CA CYS A 191 -27.56 -9.57 18.62
C CYS A 191 -28.35 -10.66 17.87
N LEU A 192 -29.10 -10.29 16.82
CA LEU A 192 -29.76 -11.25 15.93
C LEU A 192 -28.73 -12.09 15.16
N GLU A 193 -27.68 -11.50 14.57
CA GLU A 193 -26.60 -12.26 13.90
C GLU A 193 -25.77 -13.14 14.84
N LEU A 194 -25.48 -12.70 16.07
CA LEU A 194 -24.78 -13.51 17.08
C LEU A 194 -25.58 -14.76 17.46
N SER A 195 -26.92 -14.70 17.43
CA SER A 195 -27.77 -15.87 17.64
C SER A 195 -27.72 -16.86 16.46
N VAL A 196 -27.62 -16.37 15.21
CA VAL A 196 -27.52 -17.17 13.97
C VAL A 196 -26.12 -17.79 13.83
N THR A 197 -25.07 -17.03 14.07
CA THR A 197 -23.67 -17.50 14.01
C THR A 197 -23.33 -18.47 15.14
N SER A 198 -23.93 -18.32 16.33
CA SER A 198 -23.83 -19.31 17.41
C SER A 198 -24.52 -20.65 17.05
N ARG A 199 -25.62 -20.61 16.27
CA ARG A 199 -26.24 -21.81 15.68
C ARG A 199 -25.35 -22.45 14.60
N MET A 200 -24.71 -21.65 13.75
CA MET A 200 -23.81 -22.14 12.69
C MET A 200 -22.51 -22.76 13.24
N LYS A 201 -21.91 -22.18 14.28
CA LYS A 201 -20.75 -22.77 14.98
C LYS A 201 -21.05 -24.11 15.67
N LYS A 202 -22.32 -24.38 15.98
CA LYS A 202 -22.80 -25.67 16.52
C LYS A 202 -22.88 -26.76 15.44
N TYR A 203 -23.10 -26.39 14.19
CA TYR A 203 -23.13 -27.31 13.05
C TYR A 203 -21.72 -27.67 12.55
N ILE A 204 -20.77 -26.73 12.54
CA ILE A 204 -19.39 -26.97 12.07
C ILE A 204 -18.53 -27.79 13.07
N ARG A 205 -19.02 -28.04 14.30
CA ARG A 205 -18.36 -28.90 15.31
C ARG A 205 -18.92 -30.34 15.37
N ARG A 206 -19.84 -30.71 14.48
CA ARG A 206 -20.29 -32.09 14.28
C ARG A 206 -19.85 -32.54 12.88
N ASP A 207 -18.55 -32.76 12.73
CA ASP A 207 -17.92 -33.63 11.72
C ASP A 207 -16.46 -33.84 12.17
#